data_AF-A0A940KT23-F1
#
_entry.id   AF-A0A940KT23-F1
#
_cell.length_a   1.000
_cell.length_b   1.000
_cell.length_c   1.000
_cell.angle_alpha   90.00
_cell.angle_beta   90.00
_cell.angle_gamma   90.00
#
_symmetry.space_group_name_H-M   'P 1'
#
loop_
_entity.id
_entity.type
_entity.pdbx_description
1 polymer ?
#
loop_
_entity_poly.entity_id
_entity_poly.type
_entity_poly.pdbx_seq_one_letter_code
_entity_poly.pdbx_strand_id
1 'polypeptide(L)'
;VVYRWRQTFERFGPLGLLQETRGRKKTLMPKKKPAKKDTSTSDTSAAKLASLQKEVEYLRAENAFLKKLDALIQQEEVAKAQSKQPKSSRN
;
A
#
# COMPACT_ATOMS: atom_id res chain seq x y z
N VAL A 1 -16.66 17.87 -19.52
CA VAL A 1 -16.63 17.62 -18.06
C VAL A 1 -15.69 16.47 -17.70
N VAL A 2 -15.81 15.28 -18.30
CA VAL A 2 -14.94 14.10 -18.04
C VAL A 2 -13.44 14.34 -18.28
N TYR A 3 -13.08 15.08 -19.34
CA TYR A 3 -11.68 15.39 -19.66
C TYR A 3 -10.93 16.06 -18.51
N ARG A 4 -11.57 17.02 -17.82
CA ARG A 4 -10.97 17.73 -16.68
C ARG A 4 -10.75 16.82 -15.48
N TRP A 5 -11.66 15.88 -15.25
CA TRP A 5 -11.54 14.92 -14.16
C TRP A 5 -10.36 13.98 -14.38
N ARG A 6 -10.19 13.50 -15.62
CA ARG A 6 -9.04 12.68 -16.00
C ARG A 6 -7.71 13.42 -15.79
N GLN A 7 -7.59 14.66 -16.28
CA GLN A 7 -6.36 15.44 -16.06
C GLN A 7 -6.07 15.71 -14.57
N THR A 8 -7.11 15.99 -13.78
CA THR A 8 -6.95 16.17 -12.32
C THR A 8 -6.48 14.88 -11.65
N PHE A 9 -7.04 13.74 -12.06
CA PHE A 9 -6.65 12.42 -11.54
C PHE A 9 -5.22 12.04 -11.94
N GLU A 10 -4.82 12.26 -13.20
CA GLU A 10 -3.45 12.01 -13.66
C GLU A 10 -2.43 12.87 -12.90
N ARG A 11 -2.78 14.11 -12.55
CA ARG A 11 -1.87 15.05 -11.91
C ARG A 11 -1.81 14.94 -10.38
N PHE A 12 -2.94 14.64 -9.73
CA PHE A 12 -3.08 14.71 -8.27
C PHE A 12 -3.58 13.40 -7.65
N GLY A 13 -3.79 12.37 -8.46
CA GLY A 13 -4.32 11.08 -8.04
C GLY A 13 -5.74 11.17 -7.48
N PRO A 14 -6.16 10.16 -6.68
CA PRO A 14 -7.48 10.11 -6.07
C PRO A 14 -7.79 11.34 -5.18
N LEU A 15 -6.77 11.86 -4.49
CA LEU A 15 -6.91 13.02 -3.60
C LEU A 15 -7.33 14.29 -4.34
N GLY A 16 -6.93 14.45 -5.61
CA GLY A 16 -7.32 15.60 -6.43
C GLY A 16 -8.81 15.67 -6.75
N LEU A 17 -9.52 14.53 -6.71
CA LEU A 17 -10.96 14.48 -6.94
C LEU A 17 -11.77 14.70 -5.66
N LEU A 18 -11.15 14.62 -4.48
CA LEU A 18 -11.80 14.87 -3.19
C LEU A 18 -12.00 16.37 -2.91
N GLN A 19 -11.32 17.24 -3.65
CA GLN A 19 -11.45 18.68 -3.47
C GLN A 19 -12.78 19.17 -4.07
N GLU A 20 -13.75 19.45 -3.21
CA GLU A 20 -15.06 19.95 -3.65
C GLU A 20 -14.95 21.40 -4.14
N THR A 21 -14.95 21.58 -5.46
CA THR A 21 -14.90 22.89 -6.11
C THR A 21 -16.24 23.34 -6.68
N ARG A 22 -17.34 22.64 -6.36
CA ARG A 22 -18.67 22.96 -6.87
C ARG A 22 -19.22 24.20 -6.12
N GLY A 23 -19.77 25.14 -6.88
CA GLY A 23 -20.38 26.37 -6.35
C GLY A 23 -19.50 27.62 -6.44
N ARG A 24 -20.10 28.79 -6.16
CA ARG A 24 -19.41 30.08 -6.13
C ARG A 24 -18.43 30.12 -4.96
N LYS A 25 -17.16 30.42 -5.22
CA LYS A 25 -16.17 30.67 -4.15
C LYS A 25 -16.71 31.77 -3.24
N LYS A 26 -16.85 31.48 -1.94
CA LYS A 26 -17.26 32.48 -0.94
C LYS A 26 -16.25 33.64 -1.00
N THR A 27 -16.70 34.82 -1.38
CA THR A 27 -15.94 36.07 -1.29
C THR A 27 -15.51 36.26 0.17
N LEU A 28 -14.23 36.59 0.35
CA LEU A 28 -13.55 36.68 1.63
C LEU A 28 -14.18 37.78 2.50
N MET A 29 -15.12 37.42 3.36
CA MET A 29 -15.28 38.12 4.63
C MET A 29 -14.05 37.83 5.49
N PRO A 30 -13.53 38.79 6.29
CA PRO A 30 -12.39 38.54 7.15
C PRO A 30 -12.78 37.41 8.12
N LYS A 31 -12.25 36.22 7.85
CA LYS A 31 -12.47 35.06 8.70
C LYS A 31 -11.92 35.41 10.07
N LYS A 32 -12.75 35.30 11.12
CA LYS A 32 -12.25 35.17 12.49
C LYS A 32 -11.11 34.16 12.45
N LYS A 33 -9.95 34.53 13.04
CA LYS A 33 -8.76 33.67 13.11
C LYS A 33 -9.24 32.24 13.43
N PRO A 34 -8.86 31.21 12.64
CA PRO A 34 -9.21 29.86 13.02
C PRO A 34 -8.70 29.66 14.44
N ALA A 35 -9.60 29.33 15.37
CA ALA A 35 -9.20 28.84 16.67
C ALA A 35 -8.12 27.79 16.39
N LYS A 36 -6.94 27.97 16.99
CA LYS A 36 -5.81 27.05 16.83
C LYS A 36 -6.40 25.67 17.04
N LYS A 37 -6.43 24.87 15.97
CA LYS A 37 -6.84 23.48 16.06
C LYS A 37 -5.79 22.87 16.97
N ASP A 38 -6.19 22.56 18.19
CA ASP A 38 -5.28 22.07 19.21
C ASP A 38 -4.43 20.96 18.60
N THR A 39 -3.12 21.16 18.65
CA THR A 39 -2.09 20.27 18.11
C THR A 39 -1.96 18.98 18.94
N SER A 40 -3.09 18.46 19.45
CA SER A 40 -3.17 17.23 20.22
C SER A 40 -3.10 15.97 19.34
N THR A 41 -2.96 16.12 18.02
CA THR A 41 -2.85 14.98 17.08
C THR A 41 -1.42 14.49 16.86
N SER A 42 -0.39 15.13 17.43
CA SER A 42 0.98 14.62 17.32
C SER A 42 1.18 13.33 18.09
N ASP A 43 0.58 13.21 19.28
CA ASP A 43 0.88 12.09 20.18
C ASP A 43 0.18 10.80 19.74
N THR A 44 -0.98 10.92 19.08
CA THR A 44 -1.65 9.80 18.41
C THR A 44 -0.91 9.36 17.14
N SER A 45 -0.17 10.26 16.49
CA SER A 45 0.53 9.94 15.24
C SER A 45 1.74 9.03 15.48
N ALA A 46 2.54 9.30 16.53
CA ALA A 46 3.71 8.49 16.87
C ALA A 46 3.32 7.07 17.33
N ALA A 47 2.31 6.94 18.19
CA ALA A 47 1.80 5.65 18.64
C ALA A 47 1.22 4.82 17.47
N LYS A 48 0.50 5.47 16.55
CA LYS A 48 -0.02 4.82 15.34
C LYS A 48 1.10 4.36 14.41
N LEU A 49 2.13 5.18 14.22
CA LEU A 49 3.30 4.81 13.40
C LEU A 49 4.03 3.60 13.99
N ALA A 50 4.24 3.58 15.31
CA ALA A 50 4.86 2.44 15.99
C ALA A 50 4.05 1.15 15.84
N SER A 51 2.72 1.23 15.97
CA SER A 51 1.83 0.08 15.73
C SER A 51 1.93 -0.45 14.29
N LEU A 52 1.96 0.45 13.30
CA LEU A 52 2.10 0.08 11.89
C LEU A 52 3.47 -0.54 11.59
N GLN A 53 4.55 -0.02 12.19
CA GLN A 53 5.88 -0.60 12.05
C GLN A 53 5.93 -2.03 12.58
N LYS A 54 5.35 -2.28 13.76
CA LYS A 54 5.26 -3.61 14.35
C LYS A 54 4.47 -4.58 13.47
N GLU A 55 3.36 -4.13 12.89
CA GLU A 55 2.57 -4.94 11.96
C GLU A 55 3.37 -5.28 10.69
N VAL A 56 4.10 -4.31 10.12
CA VAL A 56 4.97 -4.54 8.95
C VAL A 56 6.09 -5.53 9.27
N GLU A 57 6.72 -5.43 10.43
CA GLU A 57 7.76 -6.36 10.86
C GLU A 57 7.21 -7.78 11.01
N TYR A 58 6.06 -7.93 11.65
CA TYR A 58 5.36 -9.20 11.78
C TYR A 58 5.04 -9.82 10.40
N LEU A 59 4.43 -9.04 9.51
CA LEU A 59 4.10 -9.49 8.15
C LEU A 59 5.35 -9.84 7.34
N ARG A 60 6.47 -9.15 7.56
CA ARG A 60 7.74 -9.49 6.89
C ARG A 60 8.30 -10.81 7.40
N ALA A 61 8.22 -11.07 8.70
CA ALA A 61 8.64 -12.35 9.27
C ALA A 61 7.79 -13.51 8.74
N GLU A 62 6.46 -13.35 8.71
CA GLU A 62 5.53 -14.33 8.17
C GLU A 62 5.78 -14.59 6.68
N ASN A 63 5.93 -13.54 5.87
CA ASN A 63 6.26 -13.68 4.45
C ASN A 63 7.61 -14.37 4.23
N ALA A 64 8.63 -14.06 5.04
CA ALA A 64 9.93 -14.71 4.95
C ALA A 64 9.83 -16.21 5.30
N PHE A 65 8.99 -16.57 6.27
CA PHE A 65 8.72 -17.96 6.62
C PHE A 65 8.01 -18.70 5.47
N LEU A 66 6.92 -18.15 4.94
CA LEU A 66 6.18 -18.75 3.84
C LEU A 66 7.06 -18.95 2.59
N LYS A 67 7.88 -17.96 2.24
CA LYS A 67 8.82 -18.09 1.11
C LYS A 67 9.85 -19.21 1.29
N LYS A 68 10.33 -19.42 2.52
CA LYS A 68 11.24 -20.54 2.81
C LYS A 68 10.53 -21.87 2.68
N LEU A 69 9.29 -21.96 3.16
CA LEU A 69 8.46 -23.16 3.02
C LEU A 69 8.20 -23.47 1.55
N ASP A 70 7.77 -22.47 0.77
CA ASP A 70 7.54 -22.62 -0.67
C ASP A 70 8.79 -23.08 -1.41
N ALA A 71 9.97 -22.53 -1.07
CA ALA A 71 11.23 -22.95 -1.66
C ALA A 71 11.56 -24.43 -1.37
N LEU A 72 11.27 -24.92 -0.17
CA LEU A 72 11.47 -26.33 0.18
C LEU A 72 10.52 -27.25 -0.60
N ILE A 73 9.25 -26.87 -0.70
CA ILE A 73 8.24 -27.63 -1.46
C ILE A 73 8.66 -27.71 -2.94
N GLN A 74 9.05 -26.59 -3.53
CA GLN A 74 9.52 -26.56 -4.92
C GLN A 74 10.75 -27.44 -5.14
N GLN A 75 11.72 -27.41 -4.21
CA GLN A 75 12.89 -28.29 -4.29
C GLN A 75 12.50 -29.77 -4.22
N GLU A 76 11.58 -30.13 -3.34
CA GLU A 76 11.09 -31.50 -3.20
C GLU A 76 10.35 -31.97 -4.47
N GLU A 77 9.48 -31.11 -5.03
CA GLU A 77 8.76 -31.40 -6.27
C GLU A 77 9.71 -31.59 -7.45
N VAL A 78 10.71 -30.73 -7.59
CA VAL A 78 11.74 -30.85 -8.63
C VAL A 78 12.54 -32.14 -8.46
N ALA A 79 12.95 -32.49 -7.23
CA ALA A 79 13.66 -33.73 -6.96
C ALA A 79 12.81 -34.97 -7.29
N LYS A 80 11.52 -34.95 -6.95
CA LYS A 80 10.55 -36.00 -7.31
C LYS A 80 10.32 -36.10 -8.82
N ALA A 81 10.32 -34.97 -9.53
CA ALA A 81 10.18 -34.96 -10.98
C ALA A 81 11.42 -35.53 -11.67
N GLN A 82 12.63 -35.21 -11.18
CA GLN A 82 13.89 -35.73 -11.72
C GLN A 82 14.06 -37.24 -11.51
N SER A 83 13.66 -37.78 -10.36
CA SER A 83 13.74 -39.22 -10.10
C SER A 83 12.76 -40.06 -10.94
N LYS A 84 11.70 -39.44 -11.46
CA LYS A 84 10.70 -40.08 -12.32
C LYS A 84 11.02 -40.01 -13.82
N GLN A 85 12.04 -39.25 -14.24
CA GLN A 85 12.45 -39.24 -15.65
C GLN A 85 13.17 -40.56 -15.99
N PRO A 86 12.68 -41.36 -16.95
CA PRO A 86 13.39 -42.55 -17.39
C PRO A 86 14.70 -42.15 -18.06
N LYS A 87 15.80 -42.85 -17.75
CA LYS A 87 17.08 -42.68 -18.43
C LYS A 87 16.85 -42.88 -19.93
N SER A 88 17.06 -41.82 -20.73
CA SER A 88 16.99 -41.90 -22.18
C SER A 88 17.97 -42.98 -22.66
N SER A 89 17.42 -44.10 -23.12
CA SER A 89 18.15 -45.15 -23.82
C SER A 89 18.68 -44.55 -25.12
N ARG A 90 19.99 -44.33 -25.20
CA ARG A 90 20.66 -43.88 -26.42
C ARG A 90 21.05 -45.13 -27.21
N ASN A 91 20.39 -45.30 -28.36
CA ASN A 91 20.66 -46.35 -29.36
C ASN A 91 22.08 -46.24 -29.92
#